data_AF-A0A699SYL5-F1
#
_entry.id   AF-A0A699SYL5-F1
#
_cell.length_a   1.000
_cell.length_b   1.000
_cell.length_c   1.000
_cell.angle_alpha   90.00
_cell.angle_beta   90.00
_cell.angle_gamma   90.00
#
_symmetry.space_group_name_H-M   'P 1'
#
loop_
_entity.id
_entity.type
_entity.pdbx_description
1 polymer ?
#
loop_
_entity_poly.entity_id
_entity_poly.type
_entity_poly.pdbx_seq_one_letter_code
_entity_poly.pdbx_strand_id
1 'polypeptide(L)'
;MIDQALLRNSSGRDGSHSSHAENPRNMHTARPCYYADFMKCHPLNFKGTEGAVGLTCWIEKIESVFNISGCAVENQVKFATCTLLDATLTWWSSQIRTLGPDAYTMTWSVLKKKMTKKYCPLGEVKKLEIELWNLKVRDNNIPAYTNRFQKLALICIKFVSNETEKVDKYISRLPDNIYGNVKS
;
A
#
# COMPACT_ATOMS: atom_id res chain seq x y z
N MET A 1 -68.60 44.84 -4.10
CA MET A 1 -69.77 44.33 -3.36
C MET A 1 -69.78 42.82 -3.54
N ILE A 2 -69.83 41.92 -2.56
CA ILE A 2 -69.95 41.92 -1.10
C ILE A 2 -69.39 40.55 -0.66
N ASP A 3 -68.71 40.53 0.49
CA ASP A 3 -68.28 39.34 1.26
C ASP A 3 -69.46 38.70 2.03
N GLN A 4 -69.39 37.38 2.32
CA GLN A 4 -69.91 36.64 3.50
C GLN A 4 -70.18 35.16 3.10
N ALA A 5 -69.51 34.12 3.63
CA ALA A 5 -69.27 33.63 4.99
C ALA A 5 -70.28 32.55 5.48
N LEU A 6 -69.73 31.34 5.67
CA LEU A 6 -69.99 30.33 6.72
C LEU A 6 -71.31 29.53 6.79
N LEU A 7 -71.15 28.20 6.83
CA LEU A 7 -71.71 27.24 7.82
C LEU A 7 -70.96 25.90 7.63
N ARG A 8 -69.92 25.60 8.42
CA ARG A 8 -69.91 24.79 9.67
C ARG A 8 -70.51 23.39 9.53
N ASN A 9 -69.66 22.35 9.53
CA ASN A 9 -69.80 21.28 10.52
C ASN A 9 -68.52 20.47 10.72
N SER A 10 -68.30 20.14 11.99
CA SER A 10 -67.09 19.57 12.58
C SER A 10 -67.44 18.23 13.24
N SER A 11 -66.70 17.18 12.88
CA SER A 11 -66.51 15.93 13.63
C SER A 11 -65.39 15.17 12.89
N GLY A 12 -64.31 14.67 13.45
CA GLY A 12 -63.95 14.36 14.81
C GLY A 12 -62.47 13.96 14.82
N ARG A 13 -61.99 13.67 16.01
CA ARG A 13 -60.60 13.60 16.47
C ARG A 13 -59.83 12.34 16.05
N ASP A 14 -58.51 12.49 16.18
CA ASP A 14 -57.50 11.51 16.60
C ASP A 14 -56.91 10.51 15.59
N GLY A 15 -55.58 10.57 15.48
CA GLY A 15 -54.75 9.64 14.73
C GLY A 15 -53.31 10.12 14.66
N SER A 16 -52.66 10.25 15.81
CA SER A 16 -51.24 10.60 15.93
C SER A 16 -50.39 9.46 15.34
N HIS A 17 -49.81 9.67 14.16
CA HIS A 17 -48.71 8.84 13.66
C HIS A 17 -47.48 9.72 13.48
N SER A 18 -46.63 9.70 14.51
CA SER A 18 -45.22 10.06 14.42
C SER A 18 -44.55 9.09 13.43
N SER A 19 -44.50 9.45 12.16
CA SER A 19 -43.54 8.84 11.24
C SER A 19 -42.16 9.40 11.56
N HIS A 20 -41.42 8.65 12.38
CA HIS A 20 -39.98 8.75 12.44
C HIS A 20 -39.47 8.55 11.02
N ALA A 21 -39.22 9.65 10.32
CA ALA A 21 -38.45 9.64 9.09
C ALA A 21 -37.06 9.16 9.46
N GLU A 22 -36.82 7.86 9.29
CA GLU A 22 -35.48 7.29 9.29
C GLU A 22 -34.69 8.02 8.21
N ASN A 23 -33.90 8.98 8.67
CA ASN A 23 -32.93 9.70 7.88
C ASN A 23 -32.03 8.63 7.23
N PRO A 24 -32.07 8.41 5.91
CA PRO A 24 -31.17 7.47 5.28
C PRO A 24 -29.79 8.04 5.55
N ARG A 25 -29.01 7.30 6.34
CA ARG A 25 -27.61 7.63 6.61
C ARG A 25 -27.02 8.09 5.28
N ASN A 26 -26.56 9.33 5.24
CA ASN A 26 -25.61 9.79 4.25
C ASN A 26 -24.43 8.80 4.35
N MET A 27 -24.50 7.69 3.62
CA MET A 27 -23.32 7.02 3.16
C MET A 27 -22.67 8.07 2.28
N HIS A 28 -21.75 8.83 2.86
CA HIS A 28 -20.86 9.65 2.08
C HIS A 28 -20.21 8.69 1.10
N THR A 29 -20.73 8.66 -0.13
CA THR A 29 -20.04 8.08 -1.26
C THR A 29 -18.73 8.82 -1.30
N ALA A 30 -17.68 8.15 -0.80
CA ALA A 30 -16.37 8.74 -0.69
C ALA A 30 -16.04 9.27 -2.07
N ARG A 31 -15.76 10.57 -2.15
CA ARG A 31 -15.48 11.25 -3.41
C ARG A 31 -14.38 10.45 -4.13
N PRO A 32 -14.54 10.13 -5.43
CA PRO A 32 -13.51 9.43 -6.18
C PRO A 32 -12.18 10.17 -6.10
N CYS A 33 -11.10 9.44 -5.82
CA CYS A 33 -9.74 9.97 -5.89
C CYS A 33 -9.39 10.30 -7.33
N TYR A 34 -9.11 11.58 -7.60
CA TYR A 34 -8.56 11.99 -8.88
C TYR A 34 -7.03 12.07 -8.80
N TYR A 35 -6.37 12.14 -9.95
CA TYR A 35 -4.92 12.30 -10.04
C TYR A 35 -4.40 13.49 -9.21
N ALA A 36 -5.15 14.60 -9.19
CA ALA A 36 -4.79 15.78 -8.38
C ALA A 36 -4.79 15.48 -6.88
N ASP A 37 -5.68 14.61 -6.39
CA ASP A 37 -5.75 14.25 -4.98
C ASP A 37 -4.57 13.35 -4.59
N PHE A 38 -4.18 12.43 -5.48
CA PHE A 38 -2.94 11.64 -5.34
C PHE A 38 -1.69 12.55 -5.26
N MET A 39 -1.56 13.53 -6.15
CA MET A 39 -0.39 14.42 -6.18
C MET A 39 -0.28 15.33 -4.96
N LYS A 40 -1.41 15.77 -4.38
CA LYS A 40 -1.44 16.56 -3.14
C LYS A 40 -0.84 15.83 -1.94
N CYS A 41 -0.82 14.49 -1.95
CA CYS A 41 -0.19 13.70 -0.88
C CYS A 41 1.35 13.62 -0.99
N HIS A 42 1.94 14.31 -1.97
CA HIS A 42 3.37 14.34 -2.25
C HIS A 42 3.96 12.92 -2.34
N PRO A 43 3.61 12.18 -3.40
CA PRO A 43 4.14 10.84 -3.58
C PRO A 43 5.66 10.88 -3.74
N LEU A 44 6.34 9.83 -3.29
CA LEU A 44 7.79 9.72 -3.41
C LEU A 44 8.16 9.30 -4.84
N ASN A 45 9.22 9.89 -5.38
CA ASN A 45 9.77 9.50 -6.67
C ASN A 45 10.77 8.35 -6.54
N PHE A 46 10.98 7.59 -7.62
CA PHE A 46 11.96 6.50 -7.64
C PHE A 46 12.76 6.49 -8.95
N LYS A 47 14.10 6.59 -8.82
CA LYS A 47 15.04 6.68 -9.94
C LYS A 47 15.65 5.34 -10.33
N GLY A 48 15.63 4.38 -9.40
CA GLY A 48 16.17 3.03 -9.58
C GLY A 48 17.59 2.84 -9.06
N THR A 49 18.26 3.92 -8.63
CA THR A 49 19.63 3.88 -8.08
C THR A 49 19.66 3.63 -6.57
N GLU A 50 18.52 3.76 -5.91
CA GLU A 50 18.37 3.66 -4.46
C GLU A 50 18.28 2.20 -3.95
N GLY A 51 18.31 1.22 -4.86
CA GLY A 51 18.33 -0.21 -4.56
C GLY A 51 17.05 -0.74 -3.91
N ALA A 52 17.17 -1.92 -3.29
CA ALA A 52 16.09 -2.59 -2.57
C ALA A 52 15.49 -1.70 -1.46
N VAL A 53 16.36 -0.95 -0.78
CA VAL A 53 15.98 -0.03 0.29
C VAL A 53 15.08 1.09 -0.25
N GLY A 54 15.48 1.74 -1.34
CA GLY A 54 14.70 2.80 -1.95
C GLY A 54 13.41 2.31 -2.58
N LEU A 55 13.45 1.16 -3.26
CA LEU A 55 12.25 0.53 -3.81
C LEU A 55 11.21 0.25 -2.71
N THR A 56 11.66 -0.26 -1.57
CA THR A 56 10.78 -0.55 -0.42
C THR A 56 10.11 0.71 0.09
N CYS A 57 10.89 1.78 0.33
CA CYS A 57 10.35 3.06 0.76
C CYS A 57 9.38 3.67 -0.26
N TRP A 58 9.68 3.56 -1.56
CA TRP A 58 8.80 4.02 -2.62
C TRP A 58 7.47 3.27 -2.60
N ILE A 59 7.49 1.93 -2.58
CA ILE A 59 6.28 1.11 -2.51
C ILE A 59 5.41 1.51 -1.31
N GLU A 60 6.01 1.63 -0.12
CA GLU A 60 5.28 1.95 1.11
C GLU A 60 4.65 3.34 1.08
N LYS A 61 5.41 4.33 0.60
CA LYS A 61 4.89 5.69 0.48
C LYS A 61 3.74 5.73 -0.53
N ILE A 62 3.87 5.06 -1.67
CA ILE A 62 2.82 5.01 -2.68
C ILE A 62 1.57 4.29 -2.16
N GLU A 63 1.71 3.18 -1.44
CA GLU A 63 0.59 2.48 -0.80
C GLU A 63 -0.11 3.33 0.25
N SER A 64 0.66 4.07 1.05
CA SER A 64 0.12 5.06 1.99
C SER A 64 -0.65 6.17 1.28
N VAL A 65 -0.10 6.70 0.17
CA VAL A 65 -0.78 7.71 -0.65
C VAL A 65 -2.08 7.16 -1.24
N PHE A 66 -2.10 5.92 -1.74
CA PHE A 66 -3.34 5.30 -2.23
C PHE A 66 -4.40 5.25 -1.14
N ASN A 67 -4.03 4.84 0.07
CA ASN A 67 -4.95 4.76 1.21
C ASN A 67 -5.49 6.14 1.63
N ILE A 68 -4.61 7.13 1.74
CA ILE A 68 -4.99 8.50 2.17
C ILE A 68 -5.86 9.19 1.12
N SER A 69 -5.51 9.05 -0.16
CA SER A 69 -6.24 9.69 -1.26
C SER A 69 -7.54 8.97 -1.63
N GLY A 70 -7.73 7.71 -1.21
CA GLY A 70 -8.85 6.88 -1.65
C GLY A 70 -8.68 6.37 -3.09
N CYS A 71 -7.45 6.12 -3.53
CA CYS A 71 -7.14 5.72 -4.91
C CYS A 71 -7.74 4.36 -5.25
N ALA A 72 -8.68 4.37 -6.20
CA ALA A 72 -9.29 3.16 -6.74
C ALA A 72 -8.24 2.25 -7.38
N VAL A 73 -8.45 0.93 -7.30
CA VAL A 73 -7.47 -0.11 -7.69
C VAL A 73 -7.06 0.02 -9.16
N GLU A 74 -8.01 0.34 -10.03
CA GLU A 74 -7.84 0.56 -11.47
C GLU A 74 -6.96 1.76 -11.84
N ASN A 75 -6.75 2.69 -10.90
CA ASN A 75 -5.92 3.88 -11.09
C ASN A 75 -4.54 3.76 -10.45
N GLN A 76 -4.31 2.78 -9.57
CA GLN A 76 -3.08 2.67 -8.78
C GLN A 76 -1.83 2.61 -9.65
N VAL A 77 -1.79 1.73 -10.66
CA VAL A 77 -0.63 1.59 -11.56
C VAL A 77 -0.41 2.86 -12.38
N LYS A 78 -1.49 3.46 -12.91
CA LYS A 78 -1.42 4.71 -13.68
C LYS A 78 -0.84 5.85 -12.83
N PHE A 79 -1.29 5.98 -11.59
CA PHE A 79 -0.86 7.06 -10.71
C PHE A 79 0.54 6.82 -10.17
N ALA A 80 0.87 5.62 -9.69
CA ALA A 80 2.22 5.33 -9.20
C ALA A 80 3.29 5.53 -10.26
N THR A 81 3.02 5.13 -11.51
CA THR A 81 4.02 5.18 -12.57
C THR A 81 4.40 6.59 -13.01
N CYS A 82 3.61 7.62 -12.64
CA CYS A 82 3.98 9.02 -12.86
C CYS A 82 5.16 9.50 -11.98
N THR A 83 5.48 8.74 -10.92
CA THR A 83 6.54 9.06 -9.96
C THR A 83 7.87 8.38 -10.29
N LEU A 84 7.89 7.59 -11.38
CA LEU A 84 9.10 6.94 -11.87
C LEU A 84 9.93 7.95 -12.65
N LEU A 85 11.23 7.96 -12.36
CA LEU A 85 12.19 8.88 -12.99
C LEU A 85 13.35 8.09 -13.62
N ASP A 86 14.13 8.78 -14.45
CA ASP A 86 15.42 8.33 -14.98
C ASP A 86 15.38 6.90 -15.59
N ALA A 87 16.24 6.01 -15.09
CA ALA A 87 16.35 4.64 -15.56
C ALA A 87 15.04 3.84 -15.36
N THR A 88 14.27 4.17 -14.32
CA THR A 88 13.01 3.49 -14.03
C THR A 88 11.88 3.94 -14.94
N LEU A 89 11.83 5.23 -15.29
CA LEU A 89 10.91 5.72 -16.32
C LEU A 89 11.22 5.05 -17.67
N THR A 90 12.50 4.99 -18.04
CA THR A 90 12.95 4.32 -19.27
C THR A 90 12.54 2.83 -19.29
N TRP A 91 12.71 2.13 -18.17
CA TRP A 91 12.26 0.74 -18.02
C TRP A 91 10.74 0.60 -18.17
N TRP A 92 9.96 1.49 -17.54
CA TRP A 92 8.50 1.47 -17.61
C TRP A 92 8.00 1.72 -19.04
N SER A 93 8.58 2.70 -19.76
CA SER A 93 8.29 2.94 -21.17
C SER A 93 8.53 1.69 -22.04
N SER A 94 9.57 0.91 -21.73
CA SER A 94 9.80 -0.37 -22.41
C SER A 94 8.70 -1.40 -22.09
N GLN A 95 8.19 -1.45 -20.84
CA GLN A 95 7.05 -2.33 -20.50
C GLN A 95 5.79 -1.94 -21.27
N ILE A 96 5.51 -0.64 -21.43
CA ILE A 96 4.38 -0.16 -22.24
C ILE A 96 4.53 -0.62 -23.69
N ARG A 97 5.73 -0.52 -24.28
CA ARG A 97 5.97 -1.00 -25.65
C ARG A 97 5.76 -2.51 -25.80
N THR A 98 6.10 -3.30 -24.79
CA THR A 98 5.94 -4.76 -24.82
C THR A 98 4.51 -5.21 -24.56
N LEU A 99 3.80 -4.56 -23.65
CA LEU A 99 2.47 -4.99 -23.19
C LEU A 99 1.33 -4.20 -23.83
N GLY A 100 1.61 -3.09 -24.51
CA GLY A 100 0.60 -2.21 -25.08
C GLY A 100 -0.29 -1.55 -24.02
N PRO A 101 -1.56 -1.25 -24.35
CA PRO A 101 -2.53 -0.68 -23.42
C PRO A 101 -2.74 -1.52 -22.14
N ASP A 102 -2.52 -2.84 -22.22
CA ASP A 102 -2.66 -3.76 -21.09
C ASP A 102 -1.60 -3.53 -20.00
N ALA A 103 -0.54 -2.77 -20.29
CA ALA A 103 0.40 -2.34 -19.25
C ALA A 103 -0.31 -1.62 -18.10
N TYR A 104 -1.37 -0.85 -18.38
CA TYR A 104 -2.12 -0.10 -17.37
C TYR A 104 -3.29 -0.88 -16.77
N THR A 105 -3.60 -2.07 -17.27
CA THR A 105 -4.63 -2.95 -16.71
C THR A 105 -4.05 -3.91 -15.66
N MET A 106 -2.72 -4.02 -15.57
CA MET A 106 -2.08 -4.82 -14.53
C MET A 106 -2.40 -4.29 -13.13
N THR A 107 -2.47 -5.20 -12.17
CA THR A 107 -2.66 -4.83 -10.77
C THR A 107 -1.39 -4.22 -10.18
N TRP A 108 -1.55 -3.45 -9.10
CA TRP A 108 -0.42 -2.95 -8.32
C TRP A 108 0.51 -4.08 -7.83
N SER A 109 -0.04 -5.25 -7.47
CA SER A 109 0.74 -6.41 -7.05
C SER A 109 1.64 -6.95 -8.16
N VAL A 110 1.16 -6.99 -9.40
CA VAL A 110 1.95 -7.40 -10.58
C VAL A 110 3.07 -6.40 -10.86
N LEU A 111 2.78 -5.09 -10.80
CA LEU A 111 3.81 -4.07 -10.97
C LEU A 111 4.90 -4.18 -9.89
N LYS A 112 4.53 -4.31 -8.61
CA LYS A 112 5.48 -4.53 -7.51
C LYS A 112 6.38 -5.73 -7.80
N LYS A 113 5.82 -6.87 -8.21
CA LYS A 113 6.62 -8.08 -8.53
C LYS A 113 7.63 -7.83 -9.65
N LYS A 114 7.24 -7.12 -10.71
CA LYS A 114 8.13 -6.73 -11.82
C LYS A 114 9.24 -5.79 -11.36
N MET A 115 8.88 -4.77 -10.58
CA MET A 115 9.83 -3.80 -10.02
C MET A 115 10.83 -4.48 -9.08
N THR A 116 10.36 -5.34 -8.18
CA THR A 116 11.19 -6.16 -7.30
C THR A 116 12.19 -6.99 -8.10
N LYS A 117 11.73 -7.72 -9.13
CA LYS A 117 12.62 -8.53 -9.96
C LYS A 117 13.71 -7.69 -10.65
N LYS A 118 13.40 -6.44 -11.01
CA LYS A 118 14.32 -5.54 -11.74
C LYS A 118 15.30 -4.81 -10.81
N TYR A 119 14.85 -4.32 -9.67
CA TYR A 119 15.58 -3.38 -8.80
C TYR A 119 15.95 -3.94 -7.43
N CYS A 120 15.56 -5.17 -7.12
CA CYS A 120 15.89 -5.85 -5.86
C CYS A 120 16.54 -7.22 -6.17
N PRO A 121 17.76 -7.23 -6.74
CA PRO A 121 18.45 -8.48 -7.04
C PRO A 121 18.75 -9.25 -5.75
N LEU A 122 18.65 -10.58 -5.80
CA LEU A 122 18.84 -11.45 -4.64
C LEU A 122 20.16 -11.21 -3.90
N GLY A 123 21.23 -10.89 -4.64
CA GLY A 123 22.54 -10.58 -4.04
C GLY A 123 22.53 -9.34 -3.15
N GLU A 124 21.72 -8.34 -3.47
CA GLU A 124 21.57 -7.13 -2.65
C GLU A 124 20.74 -7.44 -1.39
N VAL A 125 19.65 -8.20 -1.55
CA VAL A 125 18.84 -8.66 -0.41
C VAL A 125 19.67 -9.46 0.59
N LYS A 126 20.52 -10.38 0.11
CA LYS A 126 21.44 -11.15 0.96
C LYS A 126 22.43 -10.24 1.70
N LYS A 127 22.96 -9.20 1.06
CA LYS A 127 23.84 -8.22 1.73
C LYS A 127 23.11 -7.48 2.85
N LEU A 128 21.88 -7.05 2.60
CA LEU A 128 21.04 -6.38 3.61
C LEU A 128 20.68 -7.33 4.77
N GLU A 129 20.45 -8.61 4.48
CA GLU A 129 20.23 -9.63 5.50
C GLU A 129 21.48 -9.82 6.38
N ILE A 130 22.66 -9.94 5.77
CA ILE A 130 23.94 -10.04 6.51
C ILE A 130 24.16 -8.79 7.35
N GLU A 131 23.84 -7.60 6.82
CA GLU A 131 23.94 -6.35 7.57
C GLU A 131 23.02 -6.36 8.80
N LEU A 132 21.77 -6.80 8.65
CA LEU A 132 20.81 -6.90 9.75
C LEU A 132 21.37 -7.76 10.89
N TRP A 133 21.91 -8.93 10.56
CA TRP A 133 22.48 -9.85 11.54
C TRP A 133 23.75 -9.33 12.22
N ASN A 134 24.48 -8.41 11.58
CA ASN A 134 25.72 -7.84 12.10
C ASN A 134 25.55 -6.41 12.61
N LEU A 135 24.33 -5.88 12.65
CA LEU A 135 24.06 -4.51 13.05
C LEU A 135 24.38 -4.35 14.55
N LYS A 136 25.14 -3.31 14.88
CA LYS A 136 25.51 -2.96 16.27
C LYS A 136 25.29 -1.48 16.50
N VAL A 137 24.95 -1.10 17.73
CA VAL A 137 24.89 0.32 18.13
C VAL A 137 26.30 0.89 17.98
N ARG A 138 26.42 1.99 17.24
CA ARG A 138 27.66 2.76 17.09
C ARG A 138 27.50 4.11 17.77
N ASP A 139 28.56 4.58 18.42
CA ASP A 139 28.65 5.92 19.02
C ASP A 139 27.48 6.26 19.97
N ASN A 140 26.92 5.24 20.65
CA ASN A 140 25.72 5.33 21.50
C ASN A 140 24.49 5.95 20.81
N ASN A 141 24.45 5.97 19.48
CA ASN A 141 23.33 6.53 18.72
C ASN A 141 22.22 5.48 18.52
N ILE A 142 21.44 5.29 19.59
CA ILE A 142 20.31 4.36 19.61
C ILE A 142 19.26 4.71 18.54
N PRO A 143 18.88 5.99 18.30
CA PRO A 143 17.91 6.33 17.26
C PRO A 143 18.32 5.88 15.85
N ALA A 144 19.58 6.11 15.47
CA ALA A 144 20.08 5.70 14.15
C ALA A 144 20.11 4.18 14.01
N TYR A 145 20.53 3.46 15.06
CA TYR A 145 20.50 2.00 15.09
C TYR A 145 19.07 1.47 14.92
N THR A 146 18.12 1.97 15.72
CA THR A 146 16.71 1.53 15.67
C THR A 146 16.10 1.77 14.30
N ASN A 147 16.32 2.95 13.72
CA ASN A 147 15.83 3.27 12.38
C ASN A 147 16.40 2.30 11.33
N ARG A 148 17.71 2.04 11.39
CA ARG A 148 18.38 1.13 10.45
C ARG A 148 17.88 -0.30 10.62
N PHE A 149 17.75 -0.78 11.85
CA PHE A 149 17.23 -2.11 12.16
C PHE A 149 15.82 -2.30 11.60
N GLN A 150 14.91 -1.36 11.89
CA GLN A 150 13.53 -1.42 11.39
C GLN A 150 13.47 -1.46 9.86
N LYS A 151 14.29 -0.63 9.19
CA LYS A 151 14.36 -0.61 7.73
C LYS A 151 14.84 -1.94 7.15
N LEU A 152 15.92 -2.50 7.71
CA LEU A 152 16.48 -3.78 7.26
C LEU A 152 15.53 -4.95 7.54
N ALA A 153 14.88 -4.98 8.71
CA ALA A 153 13.92 -6.01 9.07
C ALA A 153 12.73 -6.04 8.10
N LEU A 154 12.20 -4.86 7.76
CA LEU A 154 11.09 -4.70 6.82
C LEU A 154 11.43 -5.20 5.41
N ILE A 155 12.63 -4.89 4.92
CA ILE A 155 13.12 -5.40 3.63
C ILE A 155 13.28 -6.92 3.70
N CYS A 156 13.84 -7.47 4.77
CA CYS A 156 13.98 -8.90 4.91
C CYS A 156 12.61 -9.60 4.93
N ILE A 157 11.62 -9.04 5.62
CA ILE A 157 10.25 -9.58 5.61
C ILE A 157 9.64 -9.52 4.21
N LYS A 158 9.77 -8.42 3.49
CA LYS A 158 9.12 -8.23 2.18
C LYS A 158 9.81 -8.99 1.03
N PHE A 159 11.13 -9.20 1.11
CA PHE A 159 11.93 -9.70 0.00
C PHE A 159 12.66 -11.02 0.28
N VAL A 160 12.88 -11.40 1.55
CA VAL A 160 13.46 -12.71 1.95
C VAL A 160 12.36 -13.76 2.17
N SER A 161 11.12 -13.46 1.80
CA SER A 161 10.00 -14.40 1.96
C SER A 161 9.97 -15.45 0.85
N ASN A 162 10.80 -16.47 1.02
CA ASN A 162 10.36 -17.85 0.85
C ASN A 162 10.31 -18.47 2.26
N GLU A 163 9.12 -18.78 2.79
CA GLU A 163 9.00 -19.38 4.14
C GLU A 163 9.81 -20.68 4.25
N THR A 164 9.89 -21.45 3.17
CA THR A 164 10.71 -22.67 3.08
C THR A 164 12.20 -22.38 3.27
N GLU A 165 12.75 -21.31 2.69
CA GLU A 165 14.16 -20.95 2.93
C GLU A 165 14.40 -20.44 4.36
N LYS A 166 13.41 -19.79 4.98
CA LYS A 166 13.51 -19.38 6.39
C LYS A 166 13.51 -20.59 7.32
N VAL A 167 12.65 -21.56 7.06
CA VAL A 167 12.55 -22.82 7.80
C VAL A 167 13.83 -23.65 7.61
N ASP A 168 14.32 -23.82 6.38
CA ASP A 168 15.57 -24.55 6.09
C ASP A 168 16.79 -23.89 6.72
N LYS A 169 16.83 -22.56 6.76
CA LYS A 169 17.92 -21.79 7.38
C LYS A 169 17.85 -21.78 8.92
N TYR A 170 16.65 -21.83 9.49
CA TYR A 170 16.45 -22.03 10.93
C TYR A 170 16.88 -23.45 11.33
N ILE A 171 16.42 -24.46 10.58
CA ILE A 171 16.72 -25.88 10.77
C ILE A 171 18.22 -26.15 10.63
N SER A 172 18.91 -25.58 9.63
CA SER A 172 20.37 -25.76 9.44
C SER A 172 21.25 -25.07 10.50
N ARG A 173 20.65 -24.29 11.40
CA ARG A 173 21.34 -23.61 12.52
C ARG A 173 21.01 -24.21 13.88
N LEU A 174 20.10 -25.19 13.95
CA LEU A 174 19.87 -25.93 15.17
C LEU A 174 21.10 -26.80 15.46
N PRO A 175 21.60 -26.84 16.70
CA PRO A 175 22.61 -27.81 17.08
C PRO A 175 22.07 -29.24 16.82
N ASP A 176 22.96 -30.15 16.40
CA ASP A 176 22.59 -31.49 15.88
C ASP A 176 21.71 -32.31 16.85
N ASN A 177 21.77 -32.00 18.14
CA ASN A 177 20.96 -32.63 19.19
C ASN A 177 19.46 -32.28 19.15
N ILE A 178 19.03 -31.26 18.40
CA ILE A 178 17.61 -30.87 18.25
C ILE A 178 17.07 -31.25 16.86
N TYR A 179 17.94 -31.33 15.86
CA TYR A 179 17.58 -31.60 14.46
C TYR A 179 16.85 -32.95 14.28
N GLY A 180 17.21 -33.97 15.06
CA GLY A 180 16.60 -35.31 15.02
C GLY A 180 15.10 -35.37 15.38
N ASN A 181 14.58 -34.39 16.13
CA ASN A 181 13.18 -34.40 16.59
C ASN A 181 12.21 -33.63 15.67
N VAL A 182 12.72 -32.88 14.68
CA VAL A 182 11.91 -32.03 13.80
C VAL A 182 11.50 -32.74 12.50
N LYS A 183 12.16 -33.84 12.15
CA LYS A 183 11.91 -34.63 10.92
C LYS A 183 11.20 -35.97 11.15
N SER A 184 10.76 -36.27 12.38
CA SER A 184 9.96 -37.47 12.67
C SER A 184 8.46 -37.24 12.49
#